data_AF-A0A2N1QKN6-F1
#
_entry.id   AF-A0A2N1QKN6-F1
#
_cell.length_a   1.000
_cell.length_b   1.000
_cell.length_c   1.000
_cell.angle_alpha   90.00
_cell.angle_beta   90.00
_cell.angle_gamma   90.00
#
_symmetry.space_group_name_H-M   'P 1'
#
loop_
_entity.id
_entity.type
_entity.pdbx_description
1 polymer ?
#
loop_
_entity_poly.entity_id
_entity_poly.type
_entity_poly.pdbx_seq_one_letter_code
_entity_poly.pdbx_strand_id
1 'polypeptide(L)'
;SYSFVSQSRDWLPAPIGGVLWFGQDAPDTTVYVPIYCGVTELPKPWTTGKRAEFDRESAWWAFNLVNNWANLRWDAMYKEIRAKKAEFEDVFFSLQTEVEEKALALYKKDPQEAVAYLTQYTNANLNKVEKGWWDFAFHLIGKFYDGGMINEEGKMTSPGYPTEYLEKVGFGDLTVRDLERKKARETAK
;
A
#
# COMPACT_ATOMS: atom_id res chain seq x y z
N SER A 1 -8.64 3.90 -7.96
CA SER A 1 -9.36 3.57 -6.72
C SER A 1 -8.77 4.41 -5.60
N TYR A 2 -9.51 4.72 -4.54
CA TYR A 2 -8.97 5.28 -3.29
C TYR A 2 -9.85 4.84 -2.12
N SER A 3 -9.31 4.91 -0.90
CA SER A 3 -10.04 4.68 0.34
C SER A 3 -9.62 5.71 1.38
N PHE A 4 -10.47 5.98 2.36
CA PHE A 4 -10.13 6.90 3.43
C PHE A 4 -10.87 6.60 4.73
N VAL A 5 -10.30 7.07 5.84
CA VAL A 5 -10.98 7.21 7.13
C VAL A 5 -11.05 8.69 7.47
N SER A 6 -12.26 9.20 7.71
CA SER A 6 -12.45 10.59 8.15
C SER A 6 -12.50 10.64 9.67
N GLN A 7 -11.66 11.48 10.26
CA GLN A 7 -11.63 11.80 11.68
C GLN A 7 -12.09 13.25 11.86
N SER A 8 -13.20 13.44 12.55
CA SER A 8 -13.76 14.77 12.86
C SER A 8 -13.80 14.95 14.37
N ARG A 9 -13.11 15.97 14.88
CA ARG A 9 -12.94 16.24 16.32
C ARG A 9 -13.40 17.64 16.66
N ASP A 10 -14.41 17.75 17.51
CA ASP A 10 -15.06 19.02 17.89
C ASP A 10 -14.29 19.82 18.95
N TRP A 11 -13.41 19.16 19.71
CA TRP A 11 -12.54 19.80 20.70
C TRP A 11 -11.32 20.54 20.12
N LEU A 12 -11.18 20.57 18.78
CA LEU A 12 -10.14 21.31 18.07
C LEU A 12 -10.77 22.28 17.05
N PRO A 13 -10.09 23.41 16.73
CA PRO A 13 -10.52 24.29 15.66
C PRO A 13 -10.67 23.54 14.33
N ALA A 14 -11.67 23.90 13.52
CA ALA A 14 -12.03 23.18 12.29
C ALA A 14 -10.85 22.87 11.33
N PRO A 15 -9.88 23.78 11.09
CA PRO A 15 -8.71 23.48 10.24
C PRO A 15 -7.79 22.37 10.76
N ILE A 16 -7.86 22.06 12.07
CA ILE A 16 -7.00 21.11 12.79
C ILE A 16 -7.78 19.84 13.15
N GLY A 17 -9.03 19.99 13.60
CA GLY A 17 -9.86 18.90 14.11
C GLY A 17 -10.28 17.88 13.05
N GLY A 18 -10.37 18.31 11.79
CA GLY A 18 -10.65 17.43 10.65
C GLY A 18 -9.38 16.84 10.02
N VAL A 19 -9.27 15.51 10.01
CA VAL A 19 -8.19 14.76 9.35
C VAL A 19 -8.78 13.69 8.46
N LEU A 20 -8.34 13.66 7.20
CA LEU A 20 -8.61 12.59 6.26
C LEU A 20 -7.37 11.68 6.21
N TRP A 21 -7.49 10.49 6.75
CA TRP A 21 -6.50 9.43 6.55
C TRP A 21 -6.73 8.85 5.15
N PHE A 22 -5.96 9.30 4.18
CA PHE A 22 -6.21 9.05 2.76
C PHE A 22 -5.24 8.01 2.20
N GLY A 23 -5.78 7.00 1.52
CA GLY A 23 -5.03 5.93 0.86
C GLY A 23 -5.35 5.85 -0.63
N GLN A 24 -4.31 5.88 -1.47
CA GLN A 24 -4.42 5.66 -2.90
C GLN A 24 -4.54 4.16 -3.22
N ASP A 25 -5.31 3.85 -4.27
CA ASP A 25 -5.57 2.50 -4.75
C ASP A 25 -6.27 1.57 -3.75
N ALA A 26 -5.77 0.34 -3.56
CA ALA A 26 -6.42 -0.69 -2.75
C ALA A 26 -6.12 -0.53 -1.25
N PRO A 27 -7.13 -0.64 -0.36
CA PRO A 27 -6.96 -0.42 1.08
C PRO A 27 -5.96 -1.39 1.74
N ASP A 28 -5.82 -2.61 1.21
CA ASP A 28 -4.93 -3.63 1.79
C ASP A 28 -3.45 -3.28 1.62
N THR A 29 -3.11 -2.64 0.49
CA THR A 29 -1.72 -2.34 0.10
C THR A 29 -1.44 -0.84 0.06
N THR A 30 -2.28 -0.01 0.67
CA THR A 30 -2.07 1.44 0.70
C THR A 30 -1.36 1.88 1.98
N VAL A 31 -0.94 3.14 2.00
CA VAL A 31 -0.46 3.85 3.18
C VAL A 31 -1.46 4.97 3.45
N TYR A 32 -2.08 4.97 4.62
CA TYR A 32 -2.99 6.04 5.01
C TYR A 32 -2.20 7.27 5.46
N VAL A 33 -2.14 8.28 4.61
CA VAL A 33 -1.45 9.55 4.89
C VAL A 33 -2.44 10.55 5.49
N PRO A 34 -2.12 11.22 6.63
CA PRO A 34 -3.01 12.19 7.22
C PRO A 34 -3.03 13.50 6.40
N ILE A 35 -4.20 13.88 5.91
CA ILE A 35 -4.46 15.15 5.24
C ILE A 35 -5.39 15.98 6.14
N TYR A 36 -4.88 17.06 6.70
CA TYR A 36 -5.70 17.97 7.51
C TYR A 36 -6.67 18.76 6.61
N CYS A 37 -7.91 18.92 7.03
CA CYS A 37 -8.93 19.61 6.23
C CYS A 37 -8.64 21.11 6.03
N GLY A 38 -7.79 21.70 6.89
CA GLY A 38 -7.40 23.10 6.79
C GLY A 38 -6.35 23.42 5.73
N VAL A 39 -5.74 22.42 5.08
CA VAL A 39 -4.64 22.67 4.11
C VAL A 39 -5.15 23.32 2.83
N THR A 40 -4.30 24.13 2.20
CA THR A 40 -4.68 24.94 1.02
C THR A 40 -4.14 24.39 -0.30
N GLU A 41 -3.19 23.47 -0.24
CA GLU A 41 -2.58 22.84 -1.41
C GLU A 41 -2.16 21.41 -1.10
N LEU A 42 -2.01 20.60 -2.15
CA LEU A 42 -1.46 19.26 -2.11
C LEU A 42 -0.38 19.13 -3.18
N PRO A 43 0.60 18.23 -3.02
CA PRO A 43 1.64 18.06 -4.03
C PRO A 43 1.06 17.57 -5.35
N LYS A 44 1.62 18.02 -6.49
CA LYS A 44 1.18 17.65 -7.84
C LYS A 44 0.94 16.13 -8.01
N PRO A 45 1.81 15.22 -7.52
CA PRO A 45 1.57 13.79 -7.70
C PRO A 45 0.28 13.26 -7.08
N TRP A 46 -0.24 13.92 -6.05
CA TRP A 46 -1.46 13.54 -5.35
C TRP A 46 -2.72 14.17 -5.95
N THR A 47 -2.56 15.11 -6.88
CA THR A 47 -3.66 15.75 -7.62
C THR A 47 -3.72 15.33 -9.09
N THR A 48 -2.67 14.68 -9.62
CA THR A 48 -2.64 14.09 -10.96
C THR A 48 -3.38 12.73 -11.00
N GLY A 49 -4.38 12.60 -11.87
CA GLY A 49 -5.30 11.44 -11.88
C GLY A 49 -5.55 10.77 -13.25
N LYS A 50 -4.70 10.96 -14.27
CA LYS A 50 -4.91 10.35 -15.59
C LYS A 50 -4.55 8.86 -15.59
N ARG A 51 -5.50 8.02 -15.16
CA ARG A 51 -5.30 6.55 -14.99
C ARG A 51 -5.26 5.74 -16.28
N ALA A 52 -5.57 6.35 -17.43
CA ALA A 52 -5.52 5.66 -18.72
C ALA A 52 -4.09 5.51 -19.26
N GLU A 53 -3.13 6.25 -18.71
CA GLU A 53 -1.74 6.28 -19.15
C GLU A 53 -0.84 6.14 -17.93
N PHE A 54 0.13 5.24 -18.01
CA PHE A 54 1.13 5.10 -16.96
C PHE A 54 1.90 6.41 -16.80
N ASP A 55 1.90 6.95 -15.59
CA ASP A 55 2.47 8.26 -15.29
C ASP A 55 3.26 8.20 -13.99
N ARG A 56 4.58 8.37 -14.10
CA ARG A 56 5.50 8.37 -12.94
C ARG A 56 5.34 9.63 -12.09
N GLU A 57 4.72 10.68 -12.60
CA GLU A 57 4.40 11.89 -11.84
C GLU A 57 3.07 11.78 -11.08
N SER A 58 2.36 10.65 -11.14
CA SER A 58 1.15 10.42 -10.35
C SER A 58 1.43 9.42 -9.22
N ALA A 59 1.14 9.85 -7.98
CA ALA A 59 1.25 8.98 -6.82
C ALA A 59 0.36 7.74 -6.97
N TRP A 60 -0.81 7.86 -7.60
CA TRP A 60 -1.73 6.74 -7.80
C TRP A 60 -1.06 5.56 -8.51
N TRP A 61 -0.17 5.81 -9.48
CA TRP A 61 0.53 4.75 -10.20
C TRP A 61 1.57 4.02 -9.35
N ALA A 62 2.20 4.69 -8.37
CA ALA A 62 3.07 4.01 -7.41
C ALA A 62 2.27 2.97 -6.61
N PHE A 63 1.11 3.40 -6.07
CA PHE A 63 0.24 2.52 -5.28
C PHE A 63 -0.36 1.40 -6.10
N ASN A 64 -0.82 1.72 -7.31
CA ASN A 64 -1.36 0.75 -8.24
C ASN A 64 -0.32 -0.30 -8.65
N LEU A 65 0.94 0.10 -8.88
CA LEU A 65 2.01 -0.82 -9.24
C LEU A 65 2.30 -1.81 -8.11
N VAL A 66 2.42 -1.33 -6.86
CA VAL A 66 2.63 -2.23 -5.70
C VAL A 66 1.48 -3.23 -5.57
N ASN A 67 0.23 -2.76 -5.63
CA ASN A 67 -0.95 -3.62 -5.53
C ASN A 67 -0.99 -4.68 -6.64
N ASN A 68 -0.78 -4.28 -7.89
CA ASN A 68 -0.80 -5.21 -9.02
C ASN A 68 0.35 -6.21 -8.97
N TRP A 69 1.54 -5.78 -8.56
CA TRP A 69 2.69 -6.67 -8.43
C TRP A 69 2.49 -7.70 -7.33
N ALA A 70 1.86 -7.29 -6.22
CA ALA A 70 1.52 -8.18 -5.11
C ALA A 70 0.65 -9.37 -5.53
N ASN A 71 -0.20 -9.21 -6.56
CA ASN A 71 -1.03 -10.31 -7.06
C ASN A 71 -0.23 -11.50 -7.60
N LEU A 72 1.04 -11.30 -7.97
CA LEU A 72 1.90 -12.39 -8.44
C LEU A 72 2.24 -13.37 -7.33
N ARG A 73 2.49 -12.87 -6.10
CA ARG A 73 2.92 -13.65 -4.92
C ARG A 73 2.46 -12.98 -3.62
N TRP A 74 1.14 -12.91 -3.45
CA TRP A 74 0.49 -12.20 -2.35
C TRP A 74 0.98 -12.67 -0.98
N ASP A 75 1.12 -13.98 -0.80
CA ASP A 75 1.56 -14.64 0.43
C ASP A 75 2.90 -14.11 0.96
N ALA A 76 3.79 -13.72 0.05
CA ALA A 76 5.11 -13.23 0.37
C ALA A 76 5.19 -11.69 0.33
N MET A 77 4.73 -11.07 -0.77
CA MET A 77 4.83 -9.62 -0.93
C MET A 77 3.99 -8.87 0.10
N TYR A 78 2.82 -9.39 0.48
CA TYR A 78 1.96 -8.72 1.46
C TYR A 78 2.63 -8.55 2.83
N LYS A 79 3.51 -9.48 3.23
CA LYS A 79 4.27 -9.35 4.48
C LYS A 79 5.21 -8.16 4.44
N GLU A 80 5.91 -7.96 3.31
CA GLU A 80 6.78 -6.80 3.09
C GLU A 80 5.98 -5.51 2.95
N ILE A 81 4.85 -5.54 2.24
CA ILE A 81 3.94 -4.38 2.09
C ILE A 81 3.42 -3.94 3.46
N ARG A 82 3.00 -4.89 4.31
CA ARG A 82 2.50 -4.61 5.66
C ARG A 82 3.59 -4.05 6.57
N ALA A 83 4.82 -4.56 6.49
CA ALA A 83 5.93 -3.99 7.23
C ALA A 83 6.23 -2.56 6.73
N LYS A 84 6.30 -2.37 5.40
CA LYS A 84 6.64 -1.07 4.83
C LYS A 84 5.60 0.01 5.10
N LYS A 85 4.30 -0.31 5.03
CA LYS A 85 3.25 0.66 5.36
C LYS A 85 3.29 1.07 6.84
N ALA A 86 3.61 0.13 7.74
CA ALA A 86 3.73 0.40 9.18
C ALA A 86 4.86 1.41 9.47
N GLU A 87 5.99 1.35 8.76
CA GLU A 87 7.08 2.33 8.90
C GLU A 87 6.62 3.79 8.69
N PHE A 88 5.58 4.02 7.88
CA PHE A 88 4.99 5.34 7.66
C PHE A 88 3.87 5.62 8.65
N GLU A 89 2.89 4.73 8.74
CA GLU A 89 1.68 4.91 9.55
C GLU A 89 2.02 5.07 11.05
N ASP A 90 2.94 4.27 11.59
CA ASP A 90 3.34 4.33 13.00
C ASP A 90 3.96 5.69 13.34
N VAL A 91 4.76 6.26 12.42
CA VAL A 91 5.33 7.60 12.60
C VAL A 91 4.22 8.65 12.62
N PHE A 92 3.25 8.58 11.71
CA PHE A 92 2.12 9.51 11.68
C PHE A 92 1.30 9.44 12.98
N PHE A 93 0.99 8.25 13.45
CA PHE A 93 0.26 8.06 14.71
C PHE A 93 1.05 8.58 15.91
N SER A 94 2.37 8.33 15.97
CA SER A 94 3.21 8.77 17.09
C SER A 94 3.37 10.30 17.18
N LEU A 95 3.35 10.99 16.05
CA LEU A 95 3.59 12.44 15.98
C LEU A 95 2.30 13.27 15.98
N GLN A 96 1.13 12.65 15.84
CA GLN A 96 -0.12 13.36 15.62
C GLN A 96 -0.40 14.39 16.73
N THR A 97 -0.26 13.99 18.00
CA THR A 97 -0.50 14.88 19.14
C THR A 97 0.44 16.07 19.14
N GLU A 98 1.74 15.88 18.94
CA GLU A 98 2.73 16.96 18.93
C GLU A 98 2.46 17.96 17.79
N VAL A 99 2.14 17.45 16.59
CA VAL A 99 1.80 18.27 15.42
C VAL A 99 0.56 19.11 15.70
N GLU A 100 -0.47 18.53 16.32
CA GLU A 100 -1.72 19.22 16.59
C GLU A 100 -1.59 20.25 17.73
N GLU A 101 -0.82 19.96 18.77
CA GLU A 101 -0.50 20.91 19.84
C GLU A 101 0.24 22.13 19.28
N LYS A 102 1.21 21.91 18.39
CA LYS A 102 1.91 22.98 17.69
C LYS A 102 0.97 23.78 16.79
N ALA A 103 0.13 23.11 16.01
CA ALA A 103 -0.86 23.78 15.16
C ALA A 103 -1.83 24.62 16.00
N LEU A 104 -2.30 24.11 17.14
CA LEU A 104 -3.19 24.82 18.05
C LEU A 104 -2.50 26.04 18.69
N ALA A 105 -1.22 25.93 19.04
CA ALA A 105 -0.45 27.06 19.56
C ALA A 105 -0.28 28.18 18.52
N LEU A 106 -0.06 27.82 17.25
CA LEU A 106 -0.02 28.78 16.13
C LEU A 106 -1.40 29.39 15.88
N TYR A 107 -2.46 28.57 15.89
CA TYR A 107 -3.83 29.01 15.63
C TYR A 107 -4.29 30.09 16.61
N LYS A 108 -3.90 29.97 17.89
CA LYS A 108 -4.19 30.97 18.93
C LYS A 108 -3.52 32.32 18.69
N LYS A 109 -2.44 32.36 17.90
CA LYS A 109 -1.75 33.58 17.50
C LYS A 109 -2.32 34.13 16.19
N ASP A 110 -2.34 33.30 15.17
CA ASP A 110 -2.90 33.58 13.85
C ASP A 110 -3.39 32.26 13.21
N PRO A 111 -4.69 32.14 12.91
CA PRO A 111 -5.23 30.99 12.19
C PRO A 111 -4.48 30.64 10.89
N GLN A 112 -3.93 31.64 10.19
CA GLN A 112 -3.19 31.42 8.94
C GLN A 112 -1.83 30.74 9.18
N GLU A 113 -1.17 31.00 10.31
CA GLU A 113 0.08 30.31 10.67
C GLU A 113 -0.14 28.81 10.88
N ALA A 114 -1.26 28.43 11.51
CA ALA A 114 -1.63 27.03 11.69
C ALA A 114 -1.93 26.34 10.36
N VAL A 115 -2.67 27.00 9.48
CA VAL A 115 -2.98 26.49 8.12
C VAL A 115 -1.69 26.31 7.31
N ALA A 116 -0.79 27.28 7.32
CA ALA A 116 0.49 27.19 6.62
C ALA A 116 1.36 26.04 7.18
N TYR A 117 1.42 25.88 8.50
CA TYR A 117 2.14 24.80 9.14
C TYR A 117 1.58 23.42 8.78
N LEU A 118 0.25 23.23 8.86
CA LEU A 118 -0.39 21.96 8.51
C LEU A 118 -0.29 21.64 7.02
N THR A 119 -0.31 22.67 6.16
CA THR A 119 -0.09 22.51 4.72
C THR A 119 1.32 22.00 4.44
N GLN A 120 2.34 22.60 5.06
CA GLN A 120 3.73 22.14 4.92
C GLN A 120 3.91 20.72 5.45
N TYR A 121 3.37 20.41 6.63
CA TYR A 121 3.44 19.07 7.22
C TYR A 121 2.79 18.01 6.33
N THR A 122 1.56 18.29 5.85
CA THR A 122 0.81 17.40 4.97
C THR A 122 1.56 17.15 3.67
N ASN A 123 2.04 18.22 3.01
CA ASN A 123 2.78 18.12 1.75
C ASN A 123 4.09 17.34 1.91
N ALA A 124 4.82 17.55 3.02
CA ALA A 124 6.03 16.81 3.31
C ALA A 124 5.78 15.30 3.45
N ASN A 125 4.72 14.91 4.16
CA ASN A 125 4.35 13.50 4.32
C ASN A 125 3.89 12.86 3.03
N LEU A 126 3.05 13.55 2.24
CA LEU A 126 2.58 13.07 0.95
C LEU A 126 3.75 12.83 -0.02
N ASN A 127 4.70 13.76 -0.12
CA ASN A 127 5.89 13.58 -0.95
C ASN A 127 6.81 12.46 -0.43
N LYS A 128 6.99 12.37 0.89
CA LYS A 128 7.81 11.31 1.50
C LYS A 128 7.24 9.93 1.20
N VAL A 129 5.93 9.76 1.32
CA VAL A 129 5.24 8.50 1.05
C VAL A 129 5.27 8.19 -0.45
N GLU A 130 4.97 9.16 -1.32
CA GLU A 130 5.02 8.94 -2.77
C GLU A 130 6.38 8.44 -3.24
N LYS A 131 7.46 9.12 -2.85
CA LYS A 131 8.83 8.69 -3.17
C LYS A 131 9.12 7.31 -2.59
N GLY A 132 8.81 7.10 -1.32
CA GLY A 132 9.06 5.83 -0.64
C GLY A 132 8.29 4.67 -1.24
N TRP A 133 7.09 4.92 -1.78
CA TRP A 133 6.25 3.91 -2.39
C TRP A 133 6.71 3.57 -3.81
N TRP A 134 7.24 4.53 -4.58
CA TRP A 134 7.95 4.24 -5.83
C TRP A 134 9.21 3.41 -5.60
N ASP A 135 10.05 3.82 -4.64
CA ASP A 135 11.25 3.08 -4.28
C ASP A 135 10.90 1.64 -3.88
N PHE A 136 9.81 1.46 -3.12
CA PHE A 136 9.32 0.16 -2.71
C PHE A 136 8.72 -0.66 -3.87
N ALA A 137 8.00 -0.04 -4.81
CA ALA A 137 7.51 -0.72 -6.01
C ALA A 137 8.66 -1.33 -6.82
N PHE A 138 9.75 -0.58 -7.02
CA PHE A 138 10.92 -1.09 -7.72
C PHE A 138 11.68 -2.15 -6.92
N HIS A 139 11.73 -2.03 -5.59
CA HIS A 139 12.24 -3.10 -4.72
C HIS A 139 11.46 -4.41 -4.93
N LEU A 140 10.12 -4.35 -4.92
CA LEU A 140 9.28 -5.54 -5.15
C LEU A 140 9.50 -6.13 -6.55
N ILE A 141 9.65 -5.30 -7.59
CA ILE A 141 9.97 -5.77 -8.94
C ILE A 141 11.33 -6.47 -8.99
N GLY A 142 12.36 -5.87 -8.39
CA GLY A 142 13.71 -6.46 -8.37
C GLY A 142 13.82 -7.72 -7.53
N LYS A 143 13.00 -7.84 -6.48
CA LYS A 143 12.99 -9.01 -5.59
C LYS A 143 12.08 -10.12 -6.09
N PHE A 144 11.00 -9.80 -6.78
CA PHE A 144 9.99 -10.76 -7.23
C PHE A 144 9.77 -10.63 -8.72
N TYR A 145 10.32 -11.54 -9.51
CA TYR A 145 10.16 -11.57 -10.97
C TYR A 145 10.21 -13.00 -11.49
N ASP A 146 9.67 -13.22 -12.69
CA ASP A 146 9.64 -14.51 -13.39
C ASP A 146 9.08 -15.68 -12.54
N GLY A 147 8.14 -15.38 -11.64
CA GLY A 147 7.52 -16.36 -10.73
C GLY A 147 8.42 -16.81 -9.57
N GLY A 148 9.60 -16.21 -9.42
CA GLY A 148 10.51 -16.44 -8.31
C GLY A 148 10.63 -15.26 -7.35
N MET A 149 11.46 -15.46 -6.34
CA MET A 149 11.83 -14.49 -5.31
C MET A 149 13.34 -14.57 -5.05
N ILE A 150 13.99 -13.42 -5.04
CA ILE A 150 15.38 -13.27 -4.63
C ILE A 150 15.49 -13.31 -3.11
N ASN A 151 16.30 -14.24 -2.60
CA ASN A 151 16.60 -14.35 -1.18
C ASN A 151 17.72 -13.38 -0.75
N GLU A 152 18.07 -13.38 0.53
CA GLU A 152 19.08 -12.46 1.10
C GLU A 152 20.48 -12.66 0.51
N GLU A 153 20.81 -13.85 -0.01
CA GLU A 153 22.08 -14.12 -0.68
C GLU A 153 22.07 -13.75 -2.18
N GLY A 154 20.99 -13.15 -2.69
CA GLY A 154 20.84 -12.78 -4.09
C GLY A 154 20.51 -13.94 -5.03
N LYS A 155 20.12 -15.10 -4.49
CA LYS A 155 19.75 -16.27 -5.29
C LYS A 155 18.26 -16.28 -5.58
N MET A 156 17.92 -16.67 -6.81
CA MET A 156 16.55 -16.93 -7.20
C MET A 156 16.04 -18.20 -6.53
N THR A 157 14.90 -18.06 -5.85
CA THR A 157 14.13 -19.18 -5.29
C THR A 157 12.74 -19.17 -5.90
N SER A 158 12.13 -20.33 -6.10
CA SER A 158 10.72 -20.41 -6.48
C SER A 158 10.02 -21.32 -5.49
N PRO A 159 9.68 -20.80 -4.29
CA PRO A 159 8.86 -21.55 -3.37
C PRO A 159 7.51 -21.78 -4.06
N GLY A 160 7.21 -23.04 -4.39
CA GLY A 160 5.91 -23.42 -4.91
C GLY A 160 4.80 -23.15 -3.90
N TYR A 161 3.57 -23.53 -4.23
CA TYR A 161 2.49 -23.47 -3.25
C TYR A 161 2.75 -24.45 -2.09
N PRO A 162 2.26 -24.16 -0.87
CA PRO A 162 2.32 -25.09 0.24
C PRO A 162 1.76 -26.46 -0.14
N THR A 163 2.44 -27.54 0.23
CA THR A 163 2.02 -28.92 -0.10
C THR A 163 0.58 -29.19 0.34
N GLU A 164 0.20 -28.74 1.54
CA GLU A 164 -1.17 -28.89 2.06
C GLU A 164 -2.22 -28.24 1.15
N TYR A 165 -1.91 -27.08 0.56
CA TYR A 165 -2.80 -26.43 -0.40
C TYR A 165 -2.91 -27.23 -1.70
N LEU A 166 -1.77 -27.71 -2.22
CA LEU A 166 -1.74 -28.54 -3.43
C LEU A 166 -2.57 -29.81 -3.25
N GLU A 167 -2.43 -30.49 -2.12
CA GLU A 167 -3.24 -31.67 -1.77
C GLU A 167 -4.73 -31.33 -1.66
N LYS A 168 -5.08 -30.23 -1.01
CA LYS A 168 -6.49 -29.78 -0.86
C LYS A 168 -7.18 -29.48 -2.18
N VAL A 169 -6.45 -28.98 -3.18
CA VAL A 169 -7.00 -28.67 -4.50
C VAL A 169 -6.85 -29.82 -5.51
N GLY A 170 -6.35 -30.99 -5.07
CA GLY A 170 -6.10 -32.15 -5.93
C GLY A 170 -5.06 -31.87 -7.02
N PHE A 171 -4.09 -31.00 -6.73
CA PHE A 171 -3.04 -30.68 -7.68
C PHE A 171 -2.13 -31.90 -7.89
N GLY A 172 -2.08 -32.38 -9.14
CA GLY A 172 -1.36 -33.61 -9.48
C GLY A 172 -2.20 -34.89 -9.32
N ASP A 173 -3.45 -34.78 -8.88
CA ASP A 173 -4.39 -35.91 -8.89
C ASP A 173 -4.75 -36.30 -10.32
N LEU A 174 -5.09 -37.58 -10.48
CA LEU A 174 -5.54 -38.12 -11.76
C LEU A 174 -6.86 -37.45 -12.15
N THR A 175 -6.93 -36.94 -13.36
CA THR A 175 -8.22 -36.52 -13.93
C THR A 175 -9.15 -37.72 -14.04
N VAL A 176 -10.46 -37.47 -14.17
CA VAL A 176 -11.45 -38.55 -14.45
C VAL A 176 -11.01 -39.41 -15.64
N ARG A 177 -10.46 -38.76 -16.69
CA ARG A 177 -9.93 -39.43 -17.88
C ARG A 177 -8.71 -40.31 -17.59
N ASP A 178 -7.84 -39.88 -16.69
CA ASP A 178 -6.66 -40.67 -16.30
C ASP A 178 -7.07 -41.85 -15.41
N LEU A 179 -8.08 -41.68 -14.56
CA LEU A 179 -8.68 -42.74 -13.75
C LEU A 179 -9.34 -43.81 -14.64
N GLU A 180 -10.07 -43.40 -15.68
CA GLU A 180 -10.67 -44.31 -16.67
C GLU A 180 -9.62 -45.10 -17.44
N ARG A 181 -8.55 -44.44 -17.90
CA ARG A 181 -7.42 -45.11 -18.57
C ARG A 181 -6.69 -46.09 -17.65
N LYS A 182 -6.52 -45.73 -16.38
CA LYS A 182 -5.93 -46.61 -15.36
C LYS A 182 -6.79 -47.85 -15.15
N LYS A 183 -8.11 -47.69 -14.95
CA LYS A 183 -9.06 -48.80 -14.83
C LYS A 183 -9.00 -49.72 -16.05
N ALA A 184 -9.08 -49.16 -17.26
CA ALA A 184 -9.04 -49.96 -18.49
C ALA A 184 -7.76 -50.80 -18.65
N ARG A 185 -6.61 -50.31 -18.16
CA ARG A 185 -5.35 -51.07 -18.14
C ARG A 185 -5.34 -52.18 -17.09
N GLU A 186 -5.99 -51.96 -15.95
CA GLU A 186 -6.11 -52.94 -14.87
C GLU A 186 -7.05 -54.08 -15.24
N THR A 187 -8.15 -53.81 -15.97
CA THR A 187 -9.08 -54.86 -16.44
C THR A 187 -8.56 -55.67 -17.63
N ALA A 188 -7.49 -55.21 -18.29
CA ALA A 188 -6.88 -55.88 -19.44
C ALA A 188 -5.73 -56.83 -19.06
N LYS A 189 -5.38 -56.92 -17.77
CA LYS A 189 -4.45 -57.90 -17.20
C LYS A 189 -5.21 -59.07 -16.58
#